data_AF-C7M6L4-F1
#
_entry.id   AF-C7M6L4-F1
#
_cell.length_a   1.000
_cell.length_b   1.000
_cell.length_c   1.000
_cell.angle_alpha   90.00
_cell.angle_beta   90.00
_cell.angle_gamma   90.00
#
_symmetry.space_group_name_H-M   'P 1'
#
loop_
_entity.id
_entity.type
_entity.pdbx_description
1 polymer ?
#
loop_
_entity_poly.entity_id
_entity_poly.type
_entity_poly.pdbx_seq_one_letter_code
_entity_poly.pdbx_strand_id
1 'polypeptide(L)'
;MKHYIFFLLYSFIFATYAQELSLLDRLSAIKNGGKDFYAIDGYIITNENLNLPFDEKGFKKAYRKLKVTAQEATANPRVLVDNYMVVKETDEGVQSLYFVKNKANNIALIYFTKLKNREPEVEEALVNLIVENKIPEDKYAPTDASSINFAGRTIPLMDDCYFTGINIVLCPYNGGMNWDIYRTLEDAQQAVADQFAVNTQRKSVKPTQEEEVDVIFEEVPTKAKRVVFDLKGVTSLLAGMSSGKTLTVYYVAQVVRNRPVGCVMSFWNNDNINSNTGLPLLLSRVMRLK
;
A
#
# COMPACT_ATOMS: atom_id res chain seq x y z
N MET A 1 -54.40 -34.50 29.03
CA MET A 1 -53.69 -33.87 27.89
C MET A 1 -53.41 -32.41 28.22
N LYS A 2 -52.18 -32.08 28.60
CA LYS A 2 -51.64 -30.72 28.62
C LYS A 2 -50.18 -30.83 28.19
N HIS A 3 -49.93 -30.68 26.89
CA HIS A 3 -48.60 -30.51 26.36
C HIS A 3 -48.25 -29.02 26.46
N TYR A 4 -47.34 -28.66 27.36
CA TYR A 4 -46.63 -27.40 27.24
C TYR A 4 -45.29 -27.70 26.57
N ILE A 5 -45.22 -27.26 25.31
CA ILE A 5 -44.06 -27.33 24.42
C ILE A 5 -42.97 -26.43 25.00
N PHE A 6 -41.82 -27.03 25.27
CA PHE A 6 -40.60 -26.34 25.68
C PHE A 6 -40.04 -25.59 24.47
N PHE A 7 -40.17 -24.26 24.44
CA PHE A 7 -39.60 -23.42 23.39
C PHE A 7 -38.10 -23.26 23.66
N LEU A 8 -37.28 -24.06 22.96
CA LEU A 8 -35.83 -23.99 23.00
C LEU A 8 -35.39 -22.79 22.12
N LEU A 9 -35.11 -21.67 22.76
CA LEU A 9 -34.49 -20.48 22.15
C LEU A 9 -33.05 -20.84 21.75
N TYR A 10 -32.87 -21.36 20.54
CA TYR A 10 -31.57 -21.37 19.87
C TYR A 10 -31.30 -19.93 19.42
N SER A 11 -30.75 -19.12 20.33
CA SER A 11 -30.08 -17.88 19.95
C SER A 11 -28.87 -18.26 19.11
N PHE A 12 -29.03 -18.17 17.79
CA PHE A 12 -27.90 -18.07 16.88
C PHE A 12 -27.11 -16.82 17.27
N ILE A 13 -26.07 -17.02 18.07
CA ILE A 13 -24.97 -16.06 18.19
C ILE A 13 -24.33 -16.06 16.80
N PHE A 14 -24.78 -15.16 15.92
CA PHE A 14 -23.95 -14.70 14.83
C PHE A 14 -22.81 -13.92 15.49
N ALA A 15 -21.81 -14.65 15.98
CA ALA A 15 -20.49 -14.10 16.10
C ALA A 15 -20.09 -13.79 14.65
N THR A 16 -20.34 -12.55 14.23
CA THR A 16 -19.59 -11.97 13.13
C THR A 16 -18.15 -11.95 13.62
N TYR A 17 -17.44 -13.04 13.42
CA TYR A 17 -16.00 -13.03 13.44
C TYR A 17 -15.62 -12.02 12.36
N ALA A 18 -15.28 -10.80 12.74
CA ALA A 18 -14.34 -10.01 11.97
C ALA A 18 -13.06 -10.84 11.98
N GLN A 19 -12.95 -11.79 11.04
CA GLN A 19 -11.76 -12.60 10.90
C GLN A 19 -10.68 -11.64 10.45
N GLU A 20 -9.75 -11.33 11.36
CA GLU A 20 -8.53 -10.62 10.98
C GLU A 20 -7.87 -11.41 9.87
N LEU A 21 -7.64 -10.78 8.72
CA LEU A 21 -6.93 -11.41 7.61
C LEU A 21 -5.54 -11.83 8.09
N SER A 22 -5.07 -12.99 7.64
CA SER A 22 -3.69 -13.38 7.94
C SER A 22 -2.71 -12.38 7.29
N LEU A 23 -1.49 -12.29 7.83
CA LEU A 23 -0.45 -11.41 7.31
C LEU A 23 -0.18 -11.67 5.81
N LEU A 24 -0.13 -12.94 5.38
CA LEU A 24 0.06 -13.29 3.97
C LEU A 24 -1.15 -12.95 3.11
N ASP A 25 -2.37 -12.91 3.66
CA ASP A 25 -3.54 -12.51 2.88
C ASP A 25 -3.54 -11.03 2.54
N ARG A 26 -2.89 -10.19 3.36
CA ARG A 26 -2.80 -8.74 3.13
C ARG A 26 -1.58 -8.34 2.32
N LEU A 27 -0.57 -9.20 2.25
CA LEU A 27 0.70 -8.94 1.59
C LEU A 27 0.59 -8.94 0.05
N SER A 28 1.06 -7.86 -0.57
CA SER A 28 1.40 -7.81 -2.00
C SER A 28 2.91 -7.77 -2.19
N ALA A 29 3.41 -8.35 -3.28
CA ALA A 29 4.83 -8.34 -3.64
C ALA A 29 5.05 -8.02 -5.12
N ILE A 30 6.22 -7.51 -5.49
CA ILE A 30 6.69 -7.40 -6.88
C ILE A 30 8.23 -7.47 -6.90
N LYS A 31 8.80 -8.20 -7.86
CA LYS A 31 10.26 -8.25 -8.08
C LYS A 31 10.62 -7.23 -9.14
N ASN A 32 11.55 -6.31 -8.92
CA ASN A 32 11.98 -5.39 -9.98
C ASN A 32 13.46 -5.02 -9.81
N GLY A 33 14.24 -5.09 -10.89
CA GLY A 33 15.65 -4.67 -10.89
C GLY A 33 16.53 -5.41 -9.87
N GLY A 34 16.27 -6.68 -9.61
CA GLY A 34 17.02 -7.49 -8.63
C GLY A 34 16.67 -7.20 -7.16
N LYS A 35 15.57 -6.50 -6.90
CA LYS A 35 15.02 -6.22 -5.58
C LYS A 35 13.61 -6.76 -5.46
N ASP A 36 13.18 -7.04 -4.25
CA ASP A 36 11.77 -7.31 -3.96
C ASP A 36 11.16 -6.10 -3.27
N PHE A 37 9.92 -5.80 -3.63
CA PHE A 37 9.11 -4.77 -3.00
C PHE A 37 7.85 -5.42 -2.43
N TYR A 38 7.44 -4.97 -1.25
CA TYR A 38 6.23 -5.46 -0.59
C TYR A 38 5.35 -4.32 -0.10
N ALA A 39 4.05 -4.56 -0.05
CA ALA A 39 3.07 -3.66 0.55
C ALA A 39 2.10 -4.42 1.46
N ILE A 40 1.80 -3.84 2.62
CA ILE A 40 0.89 -4.40 3.63
C ILE A 40 0.57 -3.36 4.71
N ASP A 41 -0.69 -3.19 5.09
CA ASP A 41 -1.10 -2.36 6.23
C ASP A 41 -0.53 -0.91 6.20
N GLY A 42 -0.31 -0.35 5.00
CA GLY A 42 0.29 0.96 4.76
C GLY A 42 1.82 0.99 4.79
N TYR A 43 2.48 -0.15 5.00
CA TYR A 43 3.92 -0.29 4.83
C TYR A 43 4.28 -0.40 3.35
N ILE A 44 5.37 0.28 2.97
CA ILE A 44 6.12 -0.01 1.74
C ILE A 44 7.48 -0.56 2.15
N ILE A 45 7.85 -1.70 1.59
CA ILE A 45 9.02 -2.46 2.02
C ILE A 45 9.91 -2.71 0.81
N THR A 46 11.21 -2.46 0.96
CA THR A 46 12.23 -2.81 -0.04
C THR A 46 13.19 -3.84 0.55
N ASN A 47 13.40 -4.96 -0.15
CA ASN A 47 14.43 -5.94 0.13
C ASN A 47 15.53 -5.86 -0.92
N GLU A 48 16.76 -5.57 -0.50
CA GLU A 48 17.93 -5.45 -1.38
C GLU A 48 19.15 -6.12 -0.74
N ASN A 49 19.89 -6.90 -1.52
CA ASN A 49 21.21 -7.36 -1.11
C ASN A 49 22.24 -6.24 -1.34
N LEU A 50 22.90 -5.77 -0.28
CA LEU A 50 23.89 -4.69 -0.38
C LEU A 50 25.23 -5.17 -0.96
N ASN A 51 25.42 -6.48 -1.11
CA ASN A 51 26.69 -7.10 -1.53
C ASN A 51 27.89 -6.65 -0.67
N LEU A 52 27.64 -6.47 0.62
CA LEU A 52 28.64 -6.13 1.64
C LEU A 52 28.71 -7.29 2.64
N PRO A 53 29.90 -7.69 3.13
CA PRO A 53 30.01 -8.74 4.14
C PRO A 53 29.31 -8.33 5.44
N PHE A 54 28.76 -9.30 6.18
CA PHE A 54 28.17 -9.07 7.50
C PHE A 54 29.27 -8.98 8.57
N ASP A 55 30.08 -7.91 8.48
CA ASP A 55 31.20 -7.61 9.37
C ASP A 55 31.33 -6.10 9.61
N GLU A 56 32.25 -5.69 10.48
CA GLU A 56 32.47 -4.27 10.84
C GLU A 56 32.72 -3.39 9.60
N LYS A 57 33.48 -3.88 8.61
CA LYS A 57 33.82 -3.14 7.39
C LYS A 57 32.60 -2.98 6.49
N GLY A 58 31.77 -4.01 6.39
CA GLY A 58 30.50 -3.99 5.68
C GLY A 58 29.52 -3.01 6.31
N PHE A 59 29.34 -3.07 7.64
CA PHE A 59 28.48 -2.14 8.37
C PHE A 59 28.94 -0.70 8.25
N LYS A 60 30.25 -0.42 8.37
CA LYS A 60 30.79 0.93 8.16
C LYS A 60 30.43 1.49 6.77
N LYS A 61 30.46 0.66 5.73
CA LYS A 61 30.06 1.06 4.36
C LYS A 61 28.55 1.25 4.24
N ALA A 62 27.76 0.32 4.77
CA ALA A 62 26.30 0.37 4.74
C ALA A 62 25.77 1.61 5.47
N TYR A 63 26.24 1.84 6.70
CA TYR A 63 25.86 2.98 7.53
C TYR A 63 26.21 4.32 6.87
N ARG A 64 27.40 4.42 6.26
CA ARG A 64 27.76 5.61 5.48
C ARG A 64 26.82 5.84 4.28
N LYS A 65 26.48 4.79 3.53
CA LYS A 65 25.57 4.89 2.37
C LYS A 65 24.17 5.36 2.80
N LEU A 66 23.69 4.89 3.95
CA LEU A 66 22.33 5.11 4.45
C LEU A 66 22.22 6.23 5.49
N LYS A 67 23.32 6.96 5.73
CA LYS A 67 23.40 8.04 6.72
C LYS A 67 22.91 7.59 8.11
N VAL A 68 23.39 6.43 8.53
CA VAL A 68 23.16 5.82 9.85
C VAL A 68 24.48 5.87 10.63
N THR A 69 24.40 5.99 11.94
CA THR A 69 25.51 5.85 12.88
C THR A 69 25.44 4.51 13.61
N ALA A 70 26.58 3.95 14.01
CA ALA A 70 26.61 2.63 14.63
C ALA A 70 25.87 2.59 15.98
N GLN A 71 25.82 3.73 16.69
CA GLN A 71 25.14 3.86 17.98
C GLN A 71 23.61 3.80 17.87
N GLU A 72 23.05 4.10 16.70
CA GLU A 72 21.61 3.97 16.45
C GLU A 72 21.18 2.51 16.20
N ALA A 73 22.13 1.63 15.88
CA ALA A 73 21.86 0.26 15.47
C ALA A 73 21.79 -0.69 16.67
N THR A 74 20.69 -1.42 16.79
CA THR A 74 20.44 -2.37 17.89
C THR A 74 20.09 -3.75 17.35
N ALA A 75 20.50 -4.82 18.03
CA ALA A 75 20.10 -6.17 17.65
C ALA A 75 18.62 -6.41 18.02
N ASN A 76 17.86 -7.05 17.12
CA ASN A 76 16.49 -7.48 17.40
C ASN A 76 16.45 -9.00 17.66
N PRO A 77 16.14 -9.45 18.90
CA PRO A 77 16.13 -10.88 19.24
C PRO A 77 14.97 -11.66 18.64
N ARG A 78 13.94 -11.01 18.08
CA ARG A 78 12.80 -11.66 17.42
C ARG A 78 13.04 -11.95 15.94
N VAL A 79 14.12 -11.43 15.38
CA VAL A 79 14.56 -11.76 14.02
C VAL A 79 15.44 -13.01 14.08
N LEU A 80 15.13 -14.00 13.24
CA LEU A 80 15.70 -15.36 13.33
C LEU A 80 17.16 -15.50 12.85
N VAL A 81 17.77 -14.40 12.41
CA VAL A 81 19.14 -14.35 11.91
C VAL A 81 19.90 -13.20 12.57
N ASP A 82 21.23 -13.26 12.54
CA ASP A 82 22.08 -12.15 12.98
C ASP A 82 21.63 -10.86 12.29
N ASN A 83 21.35 -9.84 13.08
CA ASN A 83 20.77 -8.61 12.57
C ASN A 83 21.14 -7.39 13.42
N TYR A 84 21.01 -6.23 12.79
CA TYR A 84 20.90 -4.95 13.45
C TYR A 84 19.76 -4.16 12.83
N MET A 85 19.04 -3.39 13.63
CA MET A 85 17.96 -2.54 13.17
C MET A 85 18.14 -1.10 13.63
N VAL A 86 17.61 -0.19 12.82
CA VAL A 86 17.55 1.25 13.09
C VAL A 86 16.13 1.73 12.80
N VAL A 87 15.57 2.51 13.72
CA VAL A 87 14.27 3.17 13.51
C VAL A 87 14.49 4.69 13.49
N LYS A 88 13.91 5.36 12.51
CA LYS A 88 13.96 6.82 12.36
C LYS A 88 12.56 7.36 12.18
N GLU A 89 12.24 8.41 12.92
CA GLU A 89 11.07 9.24 12.64
C GLU A 89 11.50 10.43 11.79
N THR A 90 10.75 10.69 10.73
CA THR A 90 11.00 11.76 9.77
C THR A 90 9.70 12.52 9.50
N ASP A 91 9.79 13.70 8.89
CA ASP A 91 8.61 14.45 8.44
C ASP A 91 7.75 13.66 7.43
N GLU A 92 8.36 12.67 6.74
CA GLU A 92 7.71 11.80 5.76
C GLU A 92 7.13 10.51 6.38
N GLY A 93 7.34 10.29 7.68
CA GLY A 93 6.87 9.13 8.43
C GLY A 93 7.97 8.35 9.13
N VAL A 94 7.66 7.12 9.50
CA VAL A 94 8.57 6.20 10.21
C VAL A 94 9.31 5.30 9.22
N GLN A 95 10.61 5.15 9.45
CA GLN A 95 11.53 4.37 8.67
C GLN A 95 12.19 3.30 9.55
N SER A 96 12.05 2.02 9.21
CA SER A 96 12.71 0.91 9.92
C SER A 96 13.66 0.19 8.97
N LEU A 97 14.96 0.22 9.28
CA LEU A 97 16.02 -0.41 8.48
C LEU A 97 16.51 -1.65 9.21
N TYR A 98 16.24 -2.84 8.65
CA TYR A 98 16.75 -4.11 9.15
C TYR A 98 17.94 -4.55 8.29
N PHE A 99 19.12 -4.61 8.90
CA PHE A 99 20.33 -5.17 8.32
C PHE A 99 20.46 -6.62 8.75
N VAL A 100 20.13 -7.56 7.88
CA VAL A 100 20.07 -8.99 8.20
C VAL A 100 21.17 -9.75 7.47
N LYS A 101 21.72 -10.77 8.13
CA LYS A 101 22.70 -11.67 7.54
C LYS A 101 22.00 -12.64 6.60
N ASN A 102 22.32 -12.54 5.31
CA ASN A 102 21.78 -13.46 4.32
C ASN A 102 22.61 -14.77 4.23
N LYS A 103 22.12 -15.73 3.45
CA LYS A 103 22.77 -17.05 3.25
C LYS A 103 24.19 -16.97 2.68
N ALA A 104 24.55 -15.86 2.02
CA ALA A 104 25.89 -15.62 1.50
C ALA A 104 26.81 -14.90 2.51
N ASN A 105 26.40 -14.79 3.78
CA ASN A 105 27.08 -14.02 4.83
C ASN A 105 27.27 -12.53 4.47
N ASN A 106 26.41 -12.01 3.59
CA ASN A 106 26.35 -10.60 3.24
C ASN A 106 25.18 -9.92 3.95
N ILE A 107 25.22 -8.59 3.99
CA ILE A 107 24.15 -7.73 4.50
C ILE A 107 23.04 -7.66 3.44
N ALA A 108 21.86 -8.17 3.77
CA ALA A 108 20.62 -7.78 3.12
C ALA A 108 19.96 -6.66 3.92
N LEU A 109 19.43 -5.66 3.21
CA LEU A 109 18.67 -4.56 3.78
C LEU A 109 17.19 -4.81 3.51
N ILE A 110 16.41 -4.93 4.58
CA ILE A 110 14.95 -4.88 4.53
C ILE A 110 14.52 -3.54 5.11
N TYR A 111 14.05 -2.66 4.24
CA TYR A 111 13.75 -1.27 4.56
C TYR A 111 12.24 -1.03 4.50
N PHE A 112 11.66 -0.69 5.65
CA PHE A 112 10.25 -0.36 5.82
C PHE A 112 10.06 1.15 5.87
N THR A 113 9.02 1.63 5.19
CA THR A 113 8.49 2.98 5.36
C THR A 113 7.00 2.91 5.64
N LYS A 114 6.51 3.74 6.55
CA LYS A 114 5.09 3.89 6.86
C LYS A 114 4.82 5.33 7.31
N LEU A 115 3.69 5.91 6.93
CA LEU A 115 3.38 7.30 7.29
C LEU A 115 3.36 7.51 8.81
N LYS A 116 2.67 6.63 9.55
CA LYS A 116 2.48 6.70 11.00
C LYS A 116 2.25 5.30 11.58
N ASN A 117 2.18 5.21 12.91
CA ASN A 117 1.72 4.01 13.63
C ASN A 117 2.53 2.76 13.26
N ARG A 118 3.83 2.80 13.59
CA ARG A 118 4.73 1.66 13.43
C ARG A 118 4.23 0.47 14.26
N GLU A 119 4.26 -0.72 13.66
CA GLU A 119 3.87 -2.00 14.26
C GLU A 119 5.07 -2.96 14.24
N PRO A 120 5.90 -2.99 15.30
CA PRO A 120 7.14 -3.78 15.34
C PRO A 120 6.90 -5.27 15.08
N GLU A 121 5.76 -5.80 15.53
CA GLU A 121 5.41 -7.22 15.42
C GLU A 121 5.14 -7.62 13.96
N VAL A 122 4.54 -6.73 13.16
CA VAL A 122 4.33 -6.93 11.72
C VAL A 122 5.67 -6.91 10.99
N GLU A 123 6.54 -5.94 11.33
CA GLU A 123 7.88 -5.85 10.75
C GLU A 123 8.71 -7.10 11.04
N GLU A 124 8.74 -7.56 12.29
CA GLU A 124 9.47 -8.75 12.72
C GLU A 124 8.99 -10.02 12.01
N ALA A 125 7.67 -10.21 11.92
CA ALA A 125 7.07 -11.33 11.19
C ALA A 125 7.44 -11.30 9.70
N LEU A 126 7.38 -10.14 9.06
CA LEU A 126 7.73 -9.98 7.64
C LEU A 126 9.22 -10.19 7.39
N VAL A 127 10.10 -9.63 8.23
CA VAL A 127 11.55 -9.85 8.14
C VAL A 127 11.83 -11.35 8.18
N ASN A 128 11.23 -12.08 9.11
CA ASN A 128 11.39 -13.53 9.22
C ASN A 128 10.90 -14.27 7.97
N LEU A 129 9.73 -13.92 7.44
CA LEU A 129 9.22 -14.51 6.19
C LEU A 129 10.16 -14.25 5.00
N ILE A 130 10.74 -13.05 4.91
CA ILE A 130 11.67 -12.67 3.84
C ILE A 130 12.98 -13.46 3.96
N VAL A 131 13.62 -13.48 5.13
CA VAL A 131 14.93 -14.15 5.32
C VAL A 131 14.82 -15.67 5.20
N GLU A 132 13.68 -16.25 5.58
CA GLU A 132 13.40 -17.67 5.44
C GLU A 132 12.92 -18.05 4.03
N ASN A 133 12.69 -17.08 3.14
CA ASN A 133 12.13 -17.28 1.79
C ASN A 133 10.79 -18.02 1.81
N LYS A 134 9.87 -17.59 2.68
CA LYS A 134 8.54 -18.17 2.90
C LYS A 134 7.39 -17.36 2.30
N ILE A 135 7.68 -16.30 1.55
CA ILE A 135 6.67 -15.54 0.82
C ILE A 135 6.28 -16.33 -0.44
N PRO A 136 5.00 -16.74 -0.59
CA PRO A 136 4.57 -17.50 -1.76
C PRO A 136 4.66 -16.71 -3.07
N GLU A 137 4.94 -17.38 -4.19
CA GLU A 137 5.06 -16.73 -5.50
C GLU A 137 3.73 -16.12 -5.99
N ASP A 138 2.59 -16.60 -5.52
CA ASP A 138 1.26 -16.04 -5.86
C ASP A 138 1.01 -14.63 -5.26
N LYS A 139 1.89 -14.17 -4.37
CA LYS A 139 1.90 -12.80 -3.86
C LYS A 139 2.58 -11.82 -4.81
N TYR A 140 3.37 -12.32 -5.77
CA TYR A 140 4.14 -11.47 -6.67
C TYR A 140 3.31 -11.08 -7.90
N ALA A 141 3.13 -9.77 -8.07
CA ALA A 141 2.56 -9.18 -9.28
C ALA A 141 3.51 -9.33 -10.48
N PRO A 142 2.99 -9.41 -11.71
CA PRO A 142 3.81 -9.46 -12.91
C PRO A 142 4.56 -8.13 -13.11
N THR A 143 5.82 -8.17 -13.52
CA THR A 143 6.67 -6.97 -13.67
C THR A 143 6.26 -6.04 -14.80
N ASP A 144 5.64 -6.60 -15.83
CA ASP A 144 5.23 -5.90 -17.05
C ASP A 144 3.91 -5.13 -16.89
N ALA A 145 3.32 -5.15 -15.69
CA ALA A 145 2.00 -4.58 -15.42
C ALA A 145 0.90 -5.09 -16.37
N SER A 146 1.01 -6.32 -16.88
CA SER A 146 -0.06 -6.95 -17.67
C SER A 146 -1.36 -7.15 -16.88
N SER A 147 -1.25 -7.31 -15.57
CA SER A 147 -2.40 -7.40 -14.65
C SER A 147 -2.04 -6.99 -13.23
N ILE A 148 -3.07 -6.75 -12.43
CA ILE A 148 -2.96 -6.52 -10.98
C ILE A 148 -3.86 -7.46 -10.21
N ASN A 149 -3.48 -7.76 -8.96
CA ASN A 149 -4.38 -8.32 -7.97
C ASN A 149 -4.97 -7.19 -7.13
N PHE A 150 -6.22 -6.84 -7.41
CA PHE A 150 -6.96 -5.85 -6.63
C PHE A 150 -7.90 -6.57 -5.64
N ALA A 151 -7.46 -6.67 -4.39
CA ALA A 151 -8.23 -7.28 -3.30
C ALA A 151 -8.78 -8.67 -3.64
N GLY A 152 -7.92 -9.55 -4.16
CA GLY A 152 -8.26 -10.93 -4.53
C GLY A 152 -8.89 -11.10 -5.92
N ARG A 153 -9.01 -10.02 -6.70
CA ARG A 153 -9.51 -10.08 -8.09
C ARG A 153 -8.40 -9.68 -9.05
N THR A 154 -8.13 -10.53 -10.03
CA THR A 154 -7.22 -10.19 -11.13
C THR A 154 -7.89 -9.21 -12.08
N ILE A 155 -7.21 -8.10 -12.36
CA ILE A 155 -7.65 -7.09 -13.32
C ILE A 155 -6.59 -6.99 -14.42
N PRO A 156 -6.92 -7.33 -15.69
CA PRO A 156 -6.03 -7.06 -16.81
C PRO A 156 -5.89 -5.56 -17.03
N LEU A 157 -4.67 -5.10 -17.27
CA LEU A 157 -4.36 -3.70 -17.54
C LEU A 157 -4.21 -3.46 -19.04
N MET A 158 -4.13 -2.18 -19.43
CA MET A 158 -3.84 -1.76 -20.80
C MET A 158 -2.32 -1.85 -21.07
N ASP A 159 -1.95 -1.98 -22.35
CA ASP A 159 -0.56 -2.21 -22.77
C ASP A 159 0.42 -1.09 -22.37
N ASP A 160 -0.08 0.13 -22.11
CA ASP A 160 0.72 1.30 -21.74
C ASP A 160 0.75 1.57 -20.22
N CYS A 161 0.08 0.75 -19.42
CA CYS A 161 0.13 0.85 -17.97
C CYS A 161 1.48 0.37 -17.43
N TYR A 162 1.93 0.97 -16.33
CA TYR A 162 3.13 0.53 -15.64
C TYR A 162 3.04 0.76 -14.14
N PHE A 163 3.82 -0.02 -13.39
CA PHE A 163 4.01 0.21 -11.97
C PHE A 163 4.95 1.38 -11.74
N THR A 164 4.52 2.34 -10.92
CA THR A 164 5.40 3.38 -10.36
C THR A 164 5.86 3.05 -8.93
N GLY A 165 5.28 1.99 -8.35
CA GLY A 165 5.61 1.40 -7.06
C GLY A 165 4.78 0.13 -6.84
N ILE A 166 5.06 -0.61 -5.76
CA ILE A 166 4.23 -1.76 -5.38
C ILE A 166 2.80 -1.29 -5.07
N ASN A 167 1.81 -1.93 -5.68
CA ASN A 167 0.40 -1.51 -5.66
C ASN A 167 0.18 -0.05 -6.11
N ILE A 168 1.03 0.51 -6.98
CA ILE A 168 0.84 1.83 -7.59
C ILE A 168 0.93 1.71 -9.10
N VAL A 169 -0.21 1.87 -9.78
CA VAL A 169 -0.32 1.76 -11.23
C VAL A 169 -0.65 3.12 -11.81
N LEU A 170 0.03 3.45 -12.90
CA LEU A 170 -0.30 4.59 -13.74
C LEU A 170 -0.55 4.10 -15.16
N CYS A 171 -1.70 4.45 -15.73
CA CYS A 171 -2.04 4.21 -17.12
C CYS A 171 -2.14 5.58 -17.81
N PRO A 172 -1.22 5.93 -18.72
CA PRO A 172 -1.23 7.20 -19.42
C PRO A 172 -2.62 7.53 -20.01
N TYR A 173 -3.11 8.74 -19.76
CA TYR A 173 -4.44 9.22 -20.16
C TYR A 173 -5.63 8.37 -19.66
N ASN A 174 -5.41 7.40 -18.78
CA ASN A 174 -6.44 6.50 -18.28
C ASN A 174 -6.48 6.43 -16.75
N GLY A 175 -5.85 7.41 -16.08
CA GLY A 175 -5.79 7.53 -14.64
C GLY A 175 -4.69 6.69 -13.97
N GLY A 176 -4.60 6.84 -12.66
CA GLY A 176 -3.69 6.09 -11.80
C GLY A 176 -4.37 5.75 -10.48
N MET A 177 -3.88 4.71 -9.83
CA MET A 177 -4.39 4.29 -8.53
C MET A 177 -3.28 3.67 -7.69
N ASN A 178 -3.37 3.89 -6.37
CA ASN A 178 -2.70 3.04 -5.40
C ASN A 178 -3.71 2.37 -4.47
N TRP A 179 -3.34 1.22 -3.92
CA TRP A 179 -4.16 0.52 -2.94
C TRP A 179 -3.32 -0.28 -1.97
N ASP A 180 -3.91 -0.61 -0.83
CA ASP A 180 -3.37 -1.59 0.09
C ASP A 180 -4.49 -2.35 0.81
N ILE A 181 -4.14 -3.52 1.35
CA ILE A 181 -5.04 -4.35 2.13
C ILE A 181 -4.69 -4.19 3.61
N TYR A 182 -5.70 -3.91 4.42
CA TYR A 182 -5.54 -3.62 5.84
C TYR A 182 -6.16 -4.70 6.71
N ARG A 183 -5.72 -4.76 7.97
CA ARG A 183 -6.29 -5.66 8.98
C ARG A 183 -7.77 -5.38 9.23
N THR A 184 -8.14 -4.11 9.32
CA THR A 184 -9.49 -3.65 9.61
C THR A 184 -9.94 -2.55 8.64
N LEU A 185 -11.24 -2.28 8.59
CA LEU A 185 -11.78 -1.17 7.79
C LEU A 185 -11.34 0.18 8.37
N GLU A 186 -11.26 0.27 9.70
CA GLU A 186 -10.81 1.44 10.43
C GLU A 186 -9.36 1.80 10.05
N ASP A 187 -8.48 0.80 9.95
CA ASP A 187 -7.09 1.00 9.51
C ASP A 187 -7.04 1.52 8.06
N ALA A 188 -7.87 0.96 7.16
CA ALA A 188 -7.97 1.41 5.77
C ALA A 188 -8.46 2.86 5.68
N GLN A 189 -9.49 3.22 6.45
CA GLN A 189 -10.03 4.58 6.52
C GLN A 189 -8.98 5.56 7.04
N GLN A 190 -8.27 5.19 8.10
CA GLN A 190 -7.20 6.01 8.67
C GLN A 190 -6.06 6.22 7.69
N ALA A 191 -5.62 5.17 6.99
CA ALA A 191 -4.52 5.27 6.03
C ALA A 191 -4.87 6.17 4.84
N VAL A 192 -6.09 6.07 4.32
CA VAL A 192 -6.60 6.94 3.25
C VAL A 192 -6.70 8.40 3.73
N ALA A 193 -7.13 8.63 4.96
CA ALA A 193 -7.16 9.95 5.58
C ALA A 193 -5.76 10.55 5.78
N ASP A 194 -4.79 9.73 6.20
CA ASP A 194 -3.39 10.16 6.33
C ASP A 194 -2.77 10.50 4.97
N GLN A 195 -3.03 9.71 3.93
CA GLN A 195 -2.57 10.03 2.57
C GLN A 195 -3.18 11.34 2.05
N PHE A 196 -4.46 11.60 2.36
CA PHE A 196 -5.09 12.90 2.05
C PHE A 196 -4.42 14.06 2.79
N ALA A 197 -4.14 13.91 4.08
CA ALA A 197 -3.47 14.94 4.88
C ALA A 197 -2.07 15.27 4.32
N VAL A 198 -1.28 14.24 3.97
CA VAL A 198 0.05 14.44 3.36
C VAL A 198 -0.05 15.13 2.00
N ASN A 199 -1.02 14.76 1.17
CA ASN A 199 -1.20 15.37 -0.15
C ASN A 199 -1.58 16.85 -0.08
N THR A 200 -2.35 17.26 0.93
CA THR A 200 -2.84 18.64 1.11
C THR A 200 -1.85 19.55 1.85
N GLN A 201 -0.89 19.00 2.60
CA GLN A 201 0.17 19.78 3.24
C GLN A 201 1.22 20.32 2.26
N ARG A 202 1.29 19.77 1.05
CA ARG A 202 2.24 20.22 0.01
C ARG A 202 1.86 21.63 -0.45
N LYS A 203 2.68 22.63 -0.11
CA LYS A 203 2.44 24.07 -0.38
C LYS A 203 2.07 24.40 -1.84
N SER A 204 2.50 23.58 -2.79
CA SER A 204 2.28 23.76 -4.23
C SER A 204 0.97 23.15 -4.75
N VAL A 205 0.18 22.46 -3.91
CA VAL A 205 -1.03 21.74 -4.33
C VAL A 205 -2.16 22.13 -3.40
N LYS A 206 -3.11 22.95 -3.87
CA LYS A 206 -4.26 23.38 -3.08
C LYS A 206 -5.53 22.69 -3.57
N PRO A 207 -6.32 22.07 -2.67
CA PRO A 207 -7.64 21.59 -3.04
C PRO A 207 -8.52 22.79 -3.40
N THR A 208 -9.20 22.71 -4.54
CA THR A 208 -10.17 23.70 -5.01
C THR A 208 -11.61 23.24 -4.80
N GLN A 209 -11.82 21.93 -4.69
CA GLN A 209 -13.09 21.31 -4.34
C GLN A 209 -12.82 20.10 -3.46
N GLU A 210 -13.67 19.90 -2.45
CA GLU A 210 -13.69 18.73 -1.58
C GLU A 210 -15.15 18.40 -1.29
N GLU A 211 -15.54 17.14 -1.54
CA GLU A 211 -16.90 16.68 -1.30
C GLU A 211 -16.92 15.17 -1.02
N GLU A 212 -17.97 14.70 -0.35
CA GLU A 212 -18.30 13.29 -0.30
C GLU A 212 -19.26 12.96 -1.44
N VAL A 213 -18.95 11.90 -2.19
CA VAL A 213 -19.79 11.41 -3.29
C VAL A 213 -20.14 9.94 -3.08
N ASP A 214 -21.37 9.59 -3.42
CA ASP A 214 -21.80 8.19 -3.42
C ASP A 214 -21.27 7.49 -4.68
N VAL A 215 -20.63 6.34 -4.48
CA VAL A 215 -20.08 5.51 -5.53
C VAL A 215 -20.50 4.05 -5.33
N ILE A 216 -20.31 3.24 -6.37
CA ILE A 216 -20.27 1.78 -6.27
C ILE A 216 -18.81 1.38 -6.47
N PHE A 217 -18.16 0.90 -5.43
CA PHE A 217 -16.76 0.48 -5.42
C PHE A 217 -16.69 -1.04 -5.26
N GLU A 218 -16.18 -1.75 -6.27
CA GLU A 218 -16.20 -3.22 -6.35
C GLU A 218 -17.59 -3.82 -6.04
N GLU A 219 -18.64 -3.27 -6.65
CA GLU A 219 -20.05 -3.65 -6.42
C GLU A 219 -20.61 -3.31 -5.03
N VAL A 220 -19.85 -2.60 -4.19
CA VAL A 220 -20.28 -2.19 -2.84
C VAL A 220 -20.60 -0.69 -2.80
N PRO A 221 -21.84 -0.29 -2.42
CA PRO A 221 -22.16 1.10 -2.15
C PRO A 221 -21.21 1.72 -1.12
N THR A 222 -20.55 2.81 -1.50
CA THR A 222 -19.47 3.40 -0.70
C THR A 222 -19.52 4.92 -0.81
N LYS A 223 -19.13 5.62 0.27
CA LYS A 223 -18.85 7.05 0.24
C LYS A 223 -17.37 7.26 -0.07
N ALA A 224 -17.09 8.00 -1.14
CA ALA A 224 -15.74 8.40 -1.51
C ALA A 224 -15.54 9.88 -1.20
N LYS A 225 -14.37 10.26 -0.68
CA LYS A 225 -13.97 11.66 -0.65
C LYS A 225 -13.38 12.03 -2.00
N ARG A 226 -14.04 12.92 -2.72
CA ARG A 226 -13.58 13.48 -4.01
C ARG A 226 -12.91 14.81 -3.75
N VAL A 227 -11.73 14.99 -4.32
CA VAL A 227 -10.93 16.20 -4.20
C VAL A 227 -10.45 16.62 -5.57
N VAL A 228 -10.56 17.90 -5.90
CA VAL A 228 -9.97 18.47 -7.12
C VAL A 228 -8.81 19.37 -6.72
N PHE A 229 -7.64 19.12 -7.28
CA PHE A 229 -6.45 19.95 -7.10
C PHE A 229 -6.22 20.79 -8.36
N ASP A 230 -6.03 22.10 -8.20
CA ASP A 230 -5.57 22.98 -9.29
C ASP A 230 -4.04 23.06 -9.27
N LEU A 231 -3.44 22.72 -10.40
CA LEU A 231 -1.99 22.67 -10.59
C LEU A 231 -1.49 23.72 -11.59
N LYS A 232 -2.35 24.68 -11.98
CA LYS A 232 -1.97 25.81 -12.84
C LYS A 232 -0.82 26.60 -12.21
N GLY A 233 0.24 26.81 -12.99
CA GLY A 233 1.42 27.57 -12.57
C GLY A 233 2.42 26.80 -11.72
N VAL A 234 2.16 25.51 -11.42
CA VAL A 234 3.15 24.63 -10.82
C VAL A 234 4.05 24.10 -11.93
N THR A 235 5.28 24.59 -12.02
CA THR A 235 6.37 24.06 -12.86
C THR A 235 6.89 22.70 -12.35
N SER A 236 5.99 21.82 -11.93
CA SER A 236 6.36 20.48 -11.44
C SER A 236 6.56 19.52 -12.60
N LEU A 237 7.44 18.53 -12.40
CA LEU A 237 7.65 17.39 -13.30
C LEU A 237 6.32 16.74 -13.74
N LEU A 238 5.30 16.77 -12.87
CA LEU A 238 3.95 16.23 -13.12
C LEU A 238 3.17 17.00 -14.21
N ALA A 239 3.36 18.33 -14.31
CA ALA A 239 2.77 19.16 -15.36
C ALA A 239 3.51 19.03 -16.71
N GLY A 240 4.74 18.49 -16.70
CA GLY A 240 5.46 18.12 -17.93
C GLY A 240 5.01 16.76 -18.49
N MET A 241 4.46 15.88 -17.66
CA MET A 241 4.01 14.53 -18.04
C MET A 241 2.55 14.47 -18.50
N SER A 242 1.71 15.42 -18.07
CA SER A 242 0.37 15.61 -18.62
C SER A 242 0.16 17.09 -18.92
N SER A 243 -0.46 17.42 -20.05
CA SER A 243 -0.96 18.79 -20.32
C SER A 243 -2.17 19.17 -19.44
N GLY A 244 -2.46 18.37 -18.41
CA GLY A 244 -3.57 18.52 -17.48
C GLY A 244 -3.38 19.72 -16.57
N LYS A 245 -4.47 20.42 -16.29
CA LYS A 245 -4.50 21.62 -15.43
C LYS A 245 -5.04 21.31 -14.04
N THR A 246 -5.86 20.28 -13.92
CA THR A 246 -6.43 19.85 -12.65
C THR A 246 -6.35 18.33 -12.50
N LEU A 247 -6.13 17.89 -11.28
CA LEU A 247 -6.10 16.48 -10.89
C LEU A 247 -7.32 16.19 -10.02
N THR A 248 -8.17 15.27 -10.45
CA THR A 248 -9.29 14.78 -9.62
C THR A 248 -8.82 13.53 -8.89
N VAL A 249 -9.05 13.46 -7.59
CA VAL A 249 -8.62 12.37 -6.71
C VAL A 249 -9.80 11.86 -5.90
N TYR A 250 -9.95 10.54 -5.84
CA TYR A 250 -10.93 9.84 -5.01
C TYR A 250 -10.20 9.05 -3.95
N TYR A 251 -10.58 9.29 -2.69
CA TYR A 251 -10.09 8.61 -1.51
C TYR A 251 -11.19 7.67 -1.03
N VAL A 252 -10.95 6.36 -1.09
CA VAL A 252 -11.97 5.33 -0.85
C VAL A 252 -11.43 4.30 0.13
N ALA A 253 -12.22 3.97 1.15
CA ALA A 253 -11.95 2.84 2.04
C ALA A 253 -13.23 1.99 2.21
N GLN A 254 -13.13 0.69 1.98
CA GLN A 254 -14.26 -0.23 2.03
C GLN A 254 -13.81 -1.68 2.22
N VAL A 255 -14.67 -2.52 2.80
CA VAL A 255 -14.52 -3.98 2.76
C VAL A 255 -15.06 -4.53 1.45
N VAL A 256 -14.18 -5.10 0.63
CA VAL A 256 -14.53 -5.73 -0.64
C VAL A 256 -14.06 -7.18 -0.61
N ARG A 257 -14.96 -8.15 -0.86
CA ARG A 257 -14.65 -9.60 -0.76
C ARG A 257 -13.96 -9.97 0.57
N ASN A 258 -14.48 -9.49 1.68
CA ASN A 258 -13.94 -9.67 3.04
C ASN A 258 -12.52 -9.12 3.24
N ARG A 259 -12.09 -8.17 2.39
CA ARG A 259 -10.80 -7.51 2.48
C ARG A 259 -10.99 -6.02 2.73
N PRO A 260 -10.55 -5.48 3.87
CA PRO A 260 -10.48 -4.04 4.07
C PRO A 260 -9.45 -3.44 3.11
N VAL A 261 -9.91 -2.53 2.25
CA VAL A 261 -9.10 -1.89 1.22
C VAL A 261 -9.10 -0.39 1.44
N GLY A 262 -7.92 0.20 1.46
CA GLY A 262 -7.74 1.63 1.22
C GLY A 262 -7.26 1.82 -0.21
N CYS A 263 -7.89 2.72 -0.96
CA CYS A 263 -7.55 2.99 -2.35
C CYS A 263 -7.64 4.48 -2.64
N VAL A 264 -6.60 5.03 -3.28
CA VAL A 264 -6.62 6.39 -3.80
C VAL A 264 -6.46 6.34 -5.30
N MET A 265 -7.45 6.89 -5.99
CA MET A 265 -7.56 6.92 -7.44
C MET A 265 -7.45 8.36 -7.92
N SER A 266 -6.77 8.58 -9.04
CA SER A 266 -6.58 9.92 -9.59
C SER A 266 -6.59 9.94 -11.10
N PHE A 267 -7.00 11.07 -11.67
CA PHE A 267 -6.94 11.29 -13.12
C PHE A 267 -6.90 12.78 -13.44
N TRP A 268 -6.29 13.08 -14.58
CA TRP A 268 -6.18 14.45 -15.07
C TRP A 268 -7.43 14.85 -15.84
N ASN A 269 -7.73 16.14 -15.87
CA ASN A 269 -8.87 16.66 -16.63
C ASN A 269 -8.74 16.50 -18.16
N ASN A 270 -7.56 16.12 -18.66
CA ASN A 270 -7.29 15.79 -20.06
C ASN A 270 -7.10 14.28 -20.29
N ASP A 271 -7.37 13.43 -19.29
CA ASP A 271 -7.44 11.98 -19.49
C ASP A 271 -8.67 11.61 -20.35
N ASN A 272 -8.68 10.39 -20.89
CA ASN A 272 -9.77 9.80 -21.65
C ASN A 272 -10.94 9.46 -20.72
N ILE A 273 -11.69 10.48 -20.30
CA ILE A 273 -12.85 10.34 -19.42
C ILE A 273 -14.02 9.79 -20.23
N ASN A 274 -14.55 8.63 -19.84
CA ASN A 274 -15.70 8.04 -20.50
C ASN A 274 -16.98 8.80 -20.13
N SER A 275 -17.68 9.33 -21.13
CA SER A 275 -18.87 10.18 -20.95
C SER A 275 -20.02 9.51 -20.18
N ASN A 276 -20.12 8.17 -20.23
CA ASN A 276 -21.18 7.42 -19.56
C ASN A 276 -20.85 7.11 -18.10
N THR A 277 -19.56 7.10 -17.73
CA THR A 277 -19.12 6.74 -16.37
C THR A 277 -18.55 7.90 -15.57
N GLY A 278 -18.15 8.98 -16.25
CA GLY A 278 -17.45 10.12 -15.65
C GLY A 278 -16.03 9.80 -15.15
N LEU A 279 -15.50 8.62 -15.47
CA LEU A 279 -14.20 8.13 -15.03
C LEU A 279 -13.38 7.62 -16.22
N PRO A 280 -12.04 7.65 -16.14
CA PRO A 280 -11.18 7.00 -17.11
C PRO A 280 -11.18 5.47 -16.93
N LEU A 281 -10.70 4.75 -17.95
CA LEU A 281 -10.87 3.30 -18.04
C LEU A 281 -10.32 2.53 -16.84
N LEU A 282 -9.14 2.88 -16.30
CA LEU A 282 -8.56 2.19 -15.14
C LEU A 282 -9.50 2.26 -13.92
N LEU A 283 -9.97 3.47 -13.62
CA LEU A 283 -10.83 3.73 -12.45
C LEU A 283 -12.20 3.07 -12.63
N SER A 284 -12.75 3.09 -13.85
CA SER A 284 -14.01 2.42 -14.17
C SER A 284 -13.96 0.89 -14.00
N ARG A 285 -12.77 0.28 -13.85
CA ARG A 285 -12.65 -1.15 -13.52
C ARG A 285 -12.99 -1.48 -12.08
N VAL A 286 -12.92 -0.49 -11.17
CA VAL A 286 -13.07 -0.70 -9.72
C VAL A 286 -14.14 0.20 -9.10
N MET A 287 -14.55 1.27 -9.78
CA MET A 287 -15.51 2.25 -9.26
C MET A 287 -16.48 2.72 -10.34
N ARG A 288 -17.73 2.99 -9.93
CA ARG A 288 -18.75 3.70 -10.72
C ARG A 288 -19.31 4.86 -9.90
N LEU A 289 -19.52 6.01 -10.54
CA LEU A 289 -20.24 7.14 -9.94
C LEU A 289 -21.76 6.83 -9.92
N LYS A 290 -22.47 7.34 -8.91
CA LYS A 290 -23.94 7.29 -8.86
C LYS A 290 -24.59 8.55 -9.40
#